data_AF-A0A437M3N4-F1
#
_entry.id   AF-A0A437M3N4-F1
#
_cell.length_a   1.000
_cell.length_b   1.000
_cell.length_c   1.000
_cell.angle_alpha   90.00
_cell.angle_beta   90.00
_cell.angle_gamma   90.00
#
_symmetry.space_group_name_H-M   'P 1'
#
loop_
_entity.id
_entity.type
_entity.pdbx_description
1 polymer ?
#
loop_
_entity_poly.entity_id
_entity_poly.type
_entity_poly.pdbx_seq_one_letter_code
_entity_poly.pdbx_strand_id
1 'polypeptide(L)'
;MSDPVLASPIASHGAATLTSVTVDAYNAELRDKDGFLGDRASRRAFWSILDQWRDKLDGDDPFGEAETADISKRKLDKLLTDERPEAVAFVHGVIEEFAQELAGVTRRFLKLKGWKDTQRIVVGGGMSGSRAGQIAIARASLLLKAEALGVELRPITHEPDQAALIGAVHLAPSWIFSGHDSLLAVDIGGTNIRAGLVELGKKKDQSRTKVAGIEIWRHREDEPSREQAVARIGAMLESLAAQAKAEKRALAPFIGIGCPGIIEADGRIDRGGQNLPGNWESARFNLPQALTDILPKIGGHATTVLMHNDAVLQGLSEIPNMQDVERWGVMTIGTGLGNARFSNR
;
A
#
# COMPACT_ATOMS: atom_id res chain seq x y z
N MET A 1 13.49 41.57 -14.01
CA MET A 1 12.85 41.16 -12.75
C MET A 1 12.05 39.93 -13.08
N SER A 2 12.52 38.76 -12.64
CA SER A 2 11.78 37.50 -12.79
C SER A 2 10.61 37.52 -11.82
N ASP A 3 9.39 37.34 -12.32
CA ASP A 3 8.21 37.15 -11.48
C ASP A 3 8.47 36.04 -10.46
N PRO A 4 8.05 36.20 -9.19
CA PRO A 4 8.10 35.11 -8.24
C PRO A 4 7.17 34.02 -8.77
N VAL A 5 7.74 32.86 -9.10
CA VAL A 5 6.97 31.65 -9.40
C VAL A 5 6.13 31.37 -8.16
N LEU A 6 4.84 31.71 -8.22
CA LEU A 6 3.87 31.33 -7.21
C LEU A 6 3.92 29.80 -7.14
N ALA A 7 4.40 29.27 -6.02
CA ALA A 7 4.41 27.85 -5.78
C ALA A 7 2.99 27.31 -5.98
N SER A 8 2.86 26.27 -6.82
CA SER A 8 1.57 25.59 -6.99
C SER A 8 1.06 25.18 -5.61
N PRO A 9 -0.21 25.47 -5.28
CA PRO A 9 -0.77 25.07 -4.00
C PRO A 9 -0.94 23.55 -3.86
N ILE A 10 -0.74 22.81 -4.96
CA ILE A 10 -0.75 21.35 -5.04
C ILE A 10 0.70 20.87 -5.05
N ALA A 11 1.00 19.88 -4.21
CA ALA A 11 2.31 19.24 -4.19
C ALA A 11 2.66 18.65 -5.56
N SER A 12 3.96 18.60 -5.90
CA SER A 12 4.43 17.88 -7.08
C SER A 12 4.26 16.37 -6.93
N HIS A 13 4.38 15.64 -8.02
CA HIS A 13 4.51 14.18 -7.96
C HIS A 13 5.67 13.78 -7.04
N GLY A 14 5.52 12.68 -6.31
CA GLY A 14 6.56 12.18 -5.39
C GLY A 14 6.99 13.15 -4.28
N ALA A 15 6.22 14.21 -4.00
CA ALA A 15 6.65 15.26 -3.07
C ALA A 15 7.00 14.72 -1.67
N ALA A 16 8.13 15.20 -1.15
CA ALA A 16 8.58 14.87 0.21
C ALA A 16 7.82 15.65 1.30
N THR A 17 7.22 16.80 0.97
CA THR A 17 6.43 17.59 1.92
C THR A 17 4.98 17.63 1.47
N LEU A 18 4.09 17.05 2.28
CA LEU A 18 2.64 17.07 2.09
C LEU A 18 2.00 17.91 3.21
N THR A 19 0.69 18.14 3.11
CA THR A 19 -0.06 19.01 4.03
C THR A 19 0.12 18.61 5.50
N SER A 20 -0.02 17.32 5.81
CA SER A 20 -0.05 16.82 7.20
C SER A 20 1.24 16.12 7.64
N VAL A 21 2.11 15.77 6.69
CA VAL A 21 3.31 14.96 6.94
C VAL A 21 4.47 15.35 6.02
N THR A 22 5.69 15.09 6.47
CA THR A 22 6.86 14.98 5.62
C THR A 22 7.14 13.51 5.37
N VAL A 23 7.31 13.12 4.11
CA VAL A 23 7.76 11.78 3.68
C VAL A 23 9.29 11.78 3.74
N ASP A 24 9.85 11.12 4.75
CA ASP A 24 11.28 11.12 5.04
C ASP A 24 12.07 10.11 4.21
N ALA A 25 11.42 8.99 3.89
CA ALA A 25 11.97 7.91 3.07
C ALA A 25 10.82 7.08 2.50
N TYR A 26 11.00 6.52 1.30
CA TYR A 26 10.14 5.46 0.77
C TYR A 26 10.93 4.63 -0.24
N ASN A 27 10.40 3.45 -0.56
CA ASN A 27 11.02 2.51 -1.49
C ASN A 27 12.51 2.24 -1.16
N ALA A 28 12.84 2.12 0.13
CA ALA A 28 14.20 1.82 0.54
C ALA A 28 14.52 0.36 0.18
N GLU A 29 15.55 0.18 -0.64
CA GLU A 29 16.03 -1.11 -1.11
C GLU A 29 17.15 -1.62 -0.21
N LEU A 30 16.80 -2.46 0.77
CA LEU A 30 17.79 -3.19 1.56
C LEU A 30 18.12 -4.51 0.88
N ARG A 31 19.42 -4.80 0.73
CA ARG A 31 19.92 -6.07 0.19
C ARG A 31 20.74 -6.82 1.25
N ASP A 32 20.66 -8.14 1.19
CA ASP A 32 21.60 -9.04 1.84
C ASP A 32 22.32 -9.90 0.79
N LYS A 33 23.03 -10.95 1.22
CA LYS A 33 23.76 -11.85 0.33
C LYS A 33 22.85 -12.70 -0.57
N ASP A 34 21.58 -12.87 -0.19
CA ASP A 34 20.63 -13.80 -0.81
C ASP A 34 19.56 -13.05 -1.64
N GLY A 35 19.46 -11.72 -1.51
CA GLY A 35 18.58 -10.90 -2.34
C GLY A 35 18.16 -9.59 -1.68
N PHE A 36 16.92 -9.17 -1.92
CA PHE A 36 16.32 -8.07 -1.16
C PHE A 36 15.93 -8.58 0.22
N LEU A 37 16.37 -7.87 1.25
CA LEU A 37 16.07 -8.22 2.64
C LEU A 37 14.56 -8.26 2.90
N GLY A 38 13.80 -7.36 2.25
CA GLY A 38 12.35 -7.29 2.38
C GLY A 38 11.61 -8.54 1.91
N ASP A 39 12.21 -9.35 1.02
CA ASP A 39 11.59 -10.56 0.51
C ASP A 39 11.38 -11.63 1.60
N ARG A 40 12.19 -11.58 2.66
CA ARG A 40 12.06 -12.42 3.85
C ARG A 40 10.79 -12.15 4.66
N ALA A 41 10.23 -10.94 4.54
CA ALA A 41 8.98 -10.52 5.16
C ALA A 41 7.89 -10.27 4.12
N SER A 42 7.85 -11.08 3.05
CA SER A 42 6.87 -11.01 1.97
C SER A 42 5.75 -12.05 2.13
N ARG A 43 4.69 -11.92 1.32
CA ARG A 43 3.67 -12.99 1.22
C ARG A 43 4.32 -14.32 0.83
N ARG A 44 5.28 -14.32 -0.09
CA ARG A 44 5.94 -15.54 -0.55
C ARG A 44 6.72 -16.22 0.57
N ALA A 45 7.43 -15.44 1.39
CA ALA A 45 8.16 -15.97 2.54
C ALA A 45 7.23 -16.68 3.53
N PHE A 46 6.08 -16.09 3.85
CA PHE A 46 5.09 -16.75 4.74
C PHE A 46 4.68 -18.13 4.20
N TRP A 47 4.32 -18.22 2.92
CA TRP A 47 3.90 -19.50 2.32
C TRP A 47 5.06 -20.49 2.17
N SER A 48 6.29 -20.01 1.97
CA SER A 48 7.47 -20.88 1.97
C SER A 48 7.78 -21.44 3.35
N ILE A 49 7.62 -20.64 4.41
CA ILE A 49 7.72 -21.14 5.79
C ILE A 49 6.66 -22.21 6.04
N LEU A 50 5.40 -21.96 5.64
CA LEU A 50 4.34 -22.96 5.76
C LEU A 50 4.73 -24.28 5.09
N ASP A 51 5.20 -24.22 3.84
CA ASP A 51 5.63 -25.39 3.06
C ASP A 51 6.74 -26.18 3.78
N GLN A 52 7.78 -25.49 4.23
CA GLN A 52 8.90 -26.09 4.97
C GLN A 52 8.47 -26.74 6.30
N TRP A 53 7.41 -26.24 6.92
CA TRP A 53 6.84 -26.85 8.11
C TRP A 53 6.06 -28.12 7.77
N ARG A 54 5.33 -28.13 6.65
CA ARG A 54 4.59 -29.31 6.18
C ARG A 54 5.53 -30.45 5.80
N ASP A 55 6.65 -30.13 5.12
CA ASP A 55 7.70 -31.10 4.76
C ASP A 55 8.32 -31.83 5.95
N LYS A 56 8.23 -31.24 7.15
CA LYS A 56 8.75 -31.83 8.40
C LYS A 56 7.75 -32.77 9.09
N LEU A 57 6.51 -32.87 8.60
CA LEU A 57 5.47 -33.72 9.17
C LEU A 57 5.36 -35.05 8.42
N ASP A 58 5.50 -36.17 9.15
CA ASP A 58 5.29 -37.52 8.61
C ASP A 58 3.80 -37.91 8.67
N GLY A 59 2.96 -37.29 7.84
CA GLY A 59 1.55 -37.70 7.64
C GLY A 59 0.49 -37.04 8.54
N ASP A 60 0.89 -36.20 9.50
CA ASP A 60 -0.02 -35.46 10.41
C ASP A 60 -0.28 -34.00 9.95
N ASP A 61 -0.24 -33.76 8.64
CA ASP A 61 -0.47 -32.43 8.08
C ASP A 61 -1.89 -31.92 8.37
N PRO A 62 -2.06 -30.80 9.10
CA PRO A 62 -3.38 -30.27 9.43
C PRO A 62 -4.15 -29.77 8.19
N PHE A 63 -3.49 -29.58 7.05
CA PHE A 63 -4.10 -29.21 5.78
C PHE A 63 -4.46 -30.41 4.89
N GLY A 64 -4.01 -31.62 5.24
CA GLY A 64 -4.15 -32.85 4.46
C GLY A 64 -3.42 -32.77 3.11
N GLU A 65 -3.95 -33.46 2.10
CA GLU A 65 -3.39 -33.54 0.73
C GLU A 65 -3.44 -32.23 -0.08
N ALA A 66 -3.94 -31.13 0.49
CA ALA A 66 -4.07 -29.88 -0.26
C ALA A 66 -2.69 -29.25 -0.51
N GLU A 67 -2.34 -28.95 -1.75
CA GLU A 67 -1.10 -28.23 -2.06
C GLU A 67 -1.02 -26.86 -1.37
N THR A 68 0.17 -26.42 -0.99
CA THR A 68 0.35 -25.15 -0.24
C THR A 68 -0.20 -23.96 -1.01
N ALA A 69 -0.09 -23.98 -2.34
CA ALA A 69 -0.63 -22.96 -3.24
C ALA A 69 -2.16 -22.82 -3.18
N ASP A 70 -2.87 -23.89 -2.81
CA ASP A 70 -4.33 -23.94 -2.74
C ASP A 70 -4.88 -23.59 -1.35
N ILE A 71 -4.00 -23.43 -0.35
CA ILE A 71 -4.39 -23.03 0.99
C ILE A 71 -4.78 -21.56 0.99
N SER A 72 -6.05 -21.29 1.26
CA SER A 72 -6.53 -19.92 1.48
C SER A 72 -6.15 -19.41 2.87
N LYS A 73 -6.00 -18.08 3.01
CA LYS A 73 -5.84 -17.41 4.32
C LYS A 73 -6.99 -17.76 5.28
N ARG A 74 -8.20 -17.95 4.76
CA ARG A 74 -9.37 -18.36 5.56
C ARG A 74 -9.20 -19.77 6.14
N LYS A 75 -8.59 -20.69 5.39
CA LYS A 75 -8.29 -22.05 5.89
C LYS A 75 -7.24 -22.00 7.00
N LEU A 76 -6.19 -21.19 6.82
CA LEU A 76 -5.17 -20.92 7.86
C LEU A 76 -5.80 -20.33 9.13
N ASP A 77 -6.65 -19.31 8.98
CA ASP A 77 -7.31 -18.66 10.12
C ASP A 77 -8.28 -19.60 10.85
N LYS A 78 -8.95 -20.51 10.13
CA LYS A 78 -9.82 -21.52 10.74
C LYS A 78 -9.03 -22.49 11.63
N LEU A 79 -7.81 -22.84 11.24
CA LEU A 79 -6.98 -23.76 12.02
C LEU A 79 -6.48 -23.15 13.34
N LEU A 80 -6.43 -21.83 13.47
CA LEU A 80 -6.10 -21.17 14.73
C LEU A 80 -7.13 -21.42 15.84
N THR A 81 -8.33 -21.87 15.47
CA THR A 81 -9.41 -22.21 16.39
C THR A 81 -9.84 -23.67 16.22
N ASP A 82 -8.98 -24.53 15.68
CA ASP A 82 -9.25 -25.97 15.56
C ASP A 82 -9.28 -26.61 16.96
N GLU A 83 -10.05 -27.68 17.10
CA GLU A 83 -10.12 -28.43 18.36
C GLU A 83 -8.85 -29.27 18.60
N ARG A 84 -8.12 -29.62 17.53
CA ARG A 84 -6.87 -30.38 17.58
C ARG A 84 -5.71 -29.46 17.99
N PRO A 85 -5.09 -29.64 19.18
CA PRO A 85 -4.01 -28.77 19.64
C PRO A 85 -2.79 -28.76 18.71
N GLU A 86 -2.51 -29.87 18.04
CA GLU A 86 -1.39 -30.02 17.11
C GLU A 86 -1.56 -29.14 15.87
N ALA A 87 -2.78 -29.05 15.34
CA ALA A 87 -3.09 -28.19 14.20
C ALA A 87 -2.94 -26.70 14.56
N VAL A 88 -3.39 -26.31 15.75
CA VAL A 88 -3.23 -24.95 16.29
C VAL A 88 -1.74 -24.64 16.51
N ALA A 89 -1.01 -25.55 17.15
CA ALA A 89 0.43 -25.42 17.42
C ALA A 89 1.24 -25.29 16.13
N PHE A 90 0.89 -26.06 15.10
CA PHE A 90 1.53 -25.99 13.78
C PHE A 90 1.41 -24.59 13.16
N VAL A 91 0.20 -24.03 13.11
CA VAL A 91 -0.01 -22.68 12.57
C VAL A 91 0.71 -21.62 13.42
N HIS A 92 0.75 -21.79 14.74
CA HIS A 92 1.54 -20.92 15.60
C HIS A 92 3.04 -20.99 15.34
N GLY A 93 3.59 -22.16 15.02
CA GLY A 93 4.99 -22.31 14.61
C GLY A 93 5.33 -21.50 13.36
N VAL A 94 4.49 -21.60 12.34
CA VAL A 94 4.60 -20.81 11.10
C VAL A 94 4.51 -19.30 11.38
N ILE A 95 3.56 -18.89 12.22
CA ILE A 95 3.39 -17.49 12.63
C ILE A 95 4.61 -16.97 13.39
N GLU A 96 5.16 -17.77 14.32
CA GLU A 96 6.35 -17.39 15.10
C GLU A 96 7.55 -17.18 14.18
N GLU A 97 7.82 -18.13 13.28
CA GLU A 97 8.96 -18.02 12.37
C GLU A 97 8.84 -16.81 11.45
N PHE A 98 7.65 -16.57 10.88
CA PHE A 98 7.43 -15.36 10.08
C PHE A 98 7.52 -14.06 10.90
N ALA A 99 7.06 -14.06 12.16
CA ALA A 99 7.19 -12.90 13.04
C ALA A 99 8.65 -12.58 13.38
N GLN A 100 9.50 -13.60 13.55
CA GLN A 100 10.94 -13.44 13.73
C GLN A 100 11.59 -12.80 12.49
N GLU A 101 11.19 -13.25 11.29
CA GLU A 101 11.63 -12.66 10.03
C GLU A 101 11.21 -11.20 9.90
N LEU A 102 9.93 -10.89 10.13
CA LEU A 102 9.42 -9.51 10.10
C LEU A 102 10.14 -8.61 11.12
N ALA A 103 10.39 -9.09 12.34
CA ALA A 103 11.18 -8.36 13.33
C ALA A 103 12.63 -8.17 12.87
N GLY A 104 13.25 -9.20 12.29
CA GLY A 104 14.58 -9.15 11.69
C GLY A 104 14.71 -8.08 10.61
N VAL A 105 13.78 -8.06 9.66
CA VAL A 105 13.71 -7.05 8.60
C VAL A 105 13.52 -5.66 9.20
N THR A 106 12.57 -5.51 10.13
CA THR A 106 12.29 -4.22 10.79
C THR A 106 13.52 -3.65 11.48
N ARG A 107 14.31 -4.47 12.20
CA ARG A 107 15.57 -4.05 12.82
C ARG A 107 16.56 -3.45 11.84
N ARG A 108 16.60 -3.96 10.61
CA ARG A 108 17.52 -3.45 9.58
C ARG A 108 17.02 -2.12 9.02
N PHE A 109 15.71 -1.94 8.86
CA PHE A 109 15.12 -0.65 8.51
C PHE A 109 15.41 0.41 9.56
N LEU A 110 15.21 0.13 10.85
CA LEU A 110 15.45 1.08 11.94
C LEU A 110 16.91 1.58 12.05
N LYS A 111 17.87 0.86 11.44
CA LYS A 111 19.28 1.28 11.34
C LYS A 111 19.53 2.29 10.22
N LEU A 112 18.59 2.46 9.29
CA LEU A 112 18.71 3.45 8.22
C LEU A 112 18.55 4.86 8.77
N LYS A 113 19.34 5.80 8.25
CA LYS A 113 19.26 7.23 8.63
C LYS A 113 17.85 7.79 8.50
N GLY A 114 17.13 7.44 7.43
CA GLY A 114 15.76 7.89 7.18
C GLY A 114 14.71 7.29 8.11
N TRP A 115 15.03 6.21 8.83
CA TRP A 115 14.11 5.47 9.71
C TRP A 115 14.45 5.61 11.19
N LYS A 116 15.48 6.39 11.51
CA LYS A 116 15.89 6.63 12.89
C LYS A 116 14.73 7.25 13.69
N ASP A 117 14.63 6.82 14.95
CA ASP A 117 13.66 7.35 15.92
C ASP A 117 12.19 7.09 15.53
N THR A 118 11.93 6.09 14.67
CA THR A 118 10.55 5.67 14.31
C THR A 118 9.86 5.04 15.52
N GLN A 119 8.72 5.61 15.92
CA GLN A 119 7.95 5.19 17.10
C GLN A 119 6.89 4.14 16.78
N ARG A 120 6.34 4.17 15.56
CA ARG A 120 5.29 3.23 15.14
C ARG A 120 5.39 2.88 13.67
N ILE A 121 5.15 1.60 13.34
CA ILE A 121 5.09 1.11 11.97
C ILE A 121 3.74 0.44 11.76
N VAL A 122 3.00 0.89 10.76
CA VAL A 122 1.81 0.17 10.29
C VAL A 122 2.22 -0.89 9.31
N VAL A 123 1.68 -2.10 9.45
CA VAL A 123 1.91 -3.20 8.53
C VAL A 123 0.64 -3.43 7.71
N GLY A 124 0.72 -3.10 6.43
CA GLY A 124 -0.34 -3.29 5.44
C GLY A 124 -0.08 -4.47 4.50
N GLY A 125 -0.80 -4.46 3.37
CA GLY A 125 -0.77 -5.53 2.38
C GLY A 125 -1.71 -6.69 2.73
N GLY A 126 -1.99 -7.56 1.77
CA GLY A 126 -3.08 -8.55 1.94
C GLY A 126 -2.88 -9.51 3.12
N MET A 127 -1.66 -9.71 3.61
CA MET A 127 -1.37 -10.58 4.76
C MET A 127 -1.88 -9.97 6.08
N SER A 128 -1.84 -8.65 6.25
CA SER A 128 -2.33 -7.99 7.46
C SER A 128 -3.84 -8.09 7.66
N GLY A 129 -4.59 -8.45 6.61
CA GLY A 129 -6.03 -8.66 6.66
C GLY A 129 -6.47 -10.03 7.21
N SER A 130 -5.56 -11.00 7.37
CA SER A 130 -5.89 -12.30 7.99
C SER A 130 -5.59 -12.31 9.49
N ARG A 131 -6.27 -13.20 10.23
CA ARG A 131 -6.03 -13.32 11.68
C ARG A 131 -4.61 -13.78 11.97
N ALA A 132 -4.10 -14.75 11.21
CA ALA A 132 -2.70 -15.18 11.33
C ALA A 132 -1.72 -14.04 11.11
N GLY A 133 -1.99 -13.15 10.14
CA GLY A 133 -1.13 -12.01 9.87
C GLY A 133 -1.15 -10.96 10.98
N GLN A 134 -2.32 -10.69 11.55
CA GLN A 134 -2.43 -9.81 12.72
C GLN A 134 -1.64 -10.35 13.91
N ILE A 135 -1.70 -11.67 14.16
CA ILE A 135 -0.91 -12.30 15.23
C ILE A 135 0.58 -12.21 14.93
N ALA A 136 1.01 -12.47 13.69
CA ALA A 136 2.41 -12.33 13.29
C ALA A 136 2.94 -10.90 13.50
N ILE A 137 2.15 -9.88 13.12
CA ILE A 137 2.50 -8.46 13.32
C ILE A 137 2.61 -8.14 14.81
N ALA A 138 1.62 -8.57 15.61
CA ALA A 138 1.63 -8.36 17.06
C ALA A 138 2.84 -9.06 17.71
N ARG A 139 3.16 -10.28 17.25
CA ARG A 139 4.31 -11.04 17.74
C ARG A 139 5.64 -10.37 17.38
N ALA A 140 5.79 -9.88 16.15
CA ALA A 140 6.96 -9.10 15.74
C ALA A 140 7.11 -7.83 16.59
N SER A 141 6.00 -7.13 16.87
CA SER A 141 5.96 -5.98 17.78
C SER A 141 6.50 -6.33 19.18
N LEU A 142 6.06 -7.46 19.75
CA LEU A 142 6.52 -7.93 21.05
C LEU A 142 8.02 -8.27 21.06
N LEU A 143 8.54 -8.90 20.00
CA LEU A 143 9.98 -9.19 19.87
C LEU A 143 10.81 -7.90 19.86
N LEU A 144 10.39 -6.90 19.07
CA LEU A 144 11.07 -5.61 19.00
C LEU A 144 11.00 -4.84 20.33
N LYS A 145 9.88 -4.95 21.05
CA LYS A 145 9.71 -4.39 22.40
C LYS A 145 10.63 -5.07 23.42
N ALA A 146 10.78 -6.40 23.36
CA ALA A 146 11.68 -7.14 24.24
C ALA A 146 13.16 -6.72 24.06
N GLU A 147 13.52 -6.26 22.85
CA GLU A 147 14.83 -5.68 22.53
C GLU A 147 14.95 -4.18 22.88
N ALA A 148 13.92 -3.59 23.51
CA ALA A 148 13.87 -2.18 23.90
C ALA A 148 14.07 -1.19 22.73
N LEU A 149 13.64 -1.55 21.51
CA LEU A 149 13.83 -0.72 20.30
C LEU A 149 12.83 0.45 20.20
N GLY A 150 11.88 0.58 21.12
CA GLY A 150 10.97 1.73 21.20
C GLY A 150 10.00 1.88 20.03
N VAL A 151 9.84 0.85 19.20
CA VAL A 151 8.93 0.84 18.05
C VAL A 151 7.75 -0.10 18.28
N GLU A 152 6.55 0.34 17.91
CA GLU A 152 5.34 -0.47 17.91
C GLU A 152 4.96 -0.87 16.47
N LEU A 153 4.68 -2.14 16.24
CA LEU A 153 4.07 -2.62 15.00
C LEU A 153 2.58 -2.86 15.22
N ARG A 154 1.75 -2.33 14.31
CA ARG A 154 0.31 -2.59 14.30
C ARG A 154 -0.19 -2.87 12.88
N PRO A 155 -1.26 -3.68 12.71
CA PRO A 155 -1.89 -3.84 11.40
C PRO A 155 -2.44 -2.50 10.89
N ILE A 156 -2.54 -2.37 9.58
CA ILE A 156 -3.29 -1.28 8.94
C ILE A 156 -4.77 -1.35 9.35
N THR A 157 -5.36 -0.19 9.63
CA THR A 157 -6.72 -0.07 10.15
C THR A 157 -7.75 -0.24 9.03
N HIS A 158 -7.41 0.26 7.85
CA HIS A 158 -8.25 0.15 6.67
C HIS A 158 -8.13 -1.23 6.01
N GLU A 159 -9.17 -1.63 5.27
CA GLU A 159 -9.08 -2.81 4.42
C GLU A 159 -7.85 -2.71 3.51
N PRO A 160 -6.97 -3.73 3.45
CA PRO A 160 -5.69 -3.63 2.74
C PRO A 160 -5.82 -3.25 1.25
N ASP A 161 -6.90 -3.70 0.59
CA ASP A 161 -7.20 -3.39 -0.81
C ASP A 161 -7.72 -1.96 -1.03
N GLN A 162 -8.08 -1.25 0.05
CA GLN A 162 -8.66 0.10 0.01
C GLN A 162 -7.71 1.17 0.58
N ALA A 163 -6.74 0.79 1.41
CA ALA A 163 -5.88 1.72 2.13
C ALA A 163 -5.20 2.75 1.22
N ALA A 164 -4.58 2.31 0.11
CA ALA A 164 -3.95 3.24 -0.83
C ALA A 164 -4.96 4.20 -1.48
N LEU A 165 -6.15 3.71 -1.83
CA LEU A 165 -7.23 4.53 -2.41
C LEU A 165 -7.68 5.61 -1.40
N ILE A 166 -7.85 5.24 -0.13
CA ILE A 166 -8.18 6.17 0.96
C ILE A 166 -7.05 7.18 1.16
N GLY A 167 -5.79 6.74 1.13
CA GLY A 167 -4.62 7.61 1.28
C GLY A 167 -4.51 8.71 0.24
N ALA A 168 -5.08 8.52 -0.95
CA ALA A 168 -5.08 9.51 -2.04
C ALA A 168 -5.69 10.86 -1.61
N VAL A 169 -6.64 10.88 -0.67
CA VAL A 169 -7.26 12.12 -0.16
C VAL A 169 -6.26 13.04 0.55
N HIS A 170 -5.11 12.51 0.97
CA HIS A 170 -4.08 13.25 1.69
C HIS A 170 -2.96 13.79 0.79
N LEU A 171 -3.01 13.51 -0.53
CA LEU A 171 -2.04 14.04 -1.49
C LEU A 171 -2.20 15.55 -1.72
N ALA A 172 -3.39 16.09 -1.46
CA ALA A 172 -3.71 17.49 -1.68
C ALA A 172 -4.37 18.10 -0.42
N PRO A 173 -4.17 19.40 -0.15
CA PRO A 173 -4.88 20.10 0.92
C PRO A 173 -6.41 19.96 0.80
N SER A 174 -7.11 19.79 1.93
CA SER A 174 -8.56 19.52 1.93
C SER A 174 -9.42 20.64 1.35
N TRP A 175 -8.91 21.88 1.28
CA TRP A 175 -9.62 23.00 0.68
C TRP A 175 -9.72 22.89 -0.85
N ILE A 176 -8.84 22.12 -1.51
CA ILE A 176 -8.94 21.82 -2.96
C ILE A 176 -10.22 21.06 -3.26
N PHE A 177 -10.67 20.23 -2.32
CA PHE A 177 -11.90 19.45 -2.45
C PHE A 177 -13.14 20.21 -1.93
N SER A 178 -13.04 21.51 -1.69
CA SER A 178 -14.18 22.30 -1.20
C SER A 178 -15.31 22.32 -2.23
N GLY A 179 -16.48 21.80 -1.85
CA GLY A 179 -17.64 21.66 -2.75
C GLY A 179 -17.74 20.27 -3.40
N HIS A 180 -16.79 19.39 -3.12
CA HIS A 180 -16.78 18.00 -3.56
C HIS A 180 -16.96 17.05 -2.37
N ASP A 181 -17.54 15.88 -2.64
CA ASP A 181 -17.76 14.82 -1.65
C ASP A 181 -17.02 13.52 -2.02
N SER A 182 -16.38 13.48 -3.18
CA SER A 182 -15.70 12.30 -3.69
C SER A 182 -14.54 12.64 -4.62
N LEU A 183 -13.60 11.71 -4.77
CA LEU A 183 -12.52 11.76 -5.77
C LEU A 183 -12.27 10.38 -6.38
N LEU A 184 -11.51 10.33 -7.47
CA LEU A 184 -11.03 9.08 -8.04
C LEU A 184 -9.62 8.77 -7.53
N ALA A 185 -9.35 7.50 -7.29
CA ALA A 185 -8.02 7.04 -6.90
C ALA A 185 -7.63 5.77 -7.67
N VAL A 186 -6.33 5.57 -7.87
CA VAL A 186 -5.77 4.35 -8.46
C VAL A 186 -4.66 3.83 -7.55
N ASP A 187 -4.70 2.54 -7.23
CA ASP A 187 -3.66 1.80 -6.53
C ASP A 187 -3.08 0.75 -7.47
N ILE A 188 -1.83 0.95 -7.87
CA ILE A 188 -1.12 0.11 -8.83
C ILE A 188 -0.17 -0.77 -8.03
N GLY A 189 -0.37 -2.08 -8.07
CA GLY A 189 0.53 -3.06 -7.49
C GLY A 189 1.14 -3.97 -8.55
N GLY A 190 2.20 -4.71 -8.19
CA GLY A 190 2.85 -5.67 -9.10
C GLY A 190 2.03 -6.93 -9.43
N THR A 191 0.74 -6.98 -9.10
CA THR A 191 -0.14 -8.12 -9.41
C THR A 191 -1.56 -7.68 -9.70
N ASN A 192 -2.04 -6.67 -8.96
CA ASN A 192 -3.37 -6.10 -9.13
C ASN A 192 -3.27 -4.59 -9.35
N ILE A 193 -4.18 -4.06 -10.15
CA ILE A 193 -4.51 -2.65 -10.24
C ILE A 193 -5.91 -2.47 -9.67
N ARG A 194 -6.08 -1.44 -8.85
CA ARG A 194 -7.38 -1.08 -8.27
C ARG A 194 -7.69 0.36 -8.64
N ALA A 195 -8.94 0.64 -9.00
CA ALA A 195 -9.45 2.00 -9.11
C ALA A 195 -10.60 2.16 -8.12
N GLY A 196 -10.71 3.34 -7.50
CA GLY A 196 -11.69 3.61 -6.47
C GLY A 196 -12.38 4.95 -6.67
N LEU A 197 -13.70 4.95 -6.45
CA LEU A 197 -14.47 6.14 -6.12
C LEU A 197 -14.43 6.30 -4.60
N VAL A 198 -13.71 7.31 -4.13
CA VAL A 198 -13.44 7.52 -2.70
C VAL A 198 -14.37 8.62 -2.19
N GLU A 199 -15.17 8.32 -1.17
CA GLU A 199 -16.00 9.29 -0.46
C GLU A 199 -15.16 10.03 0.57
N LEU A 200 -15.18 11.35 0.52
CA LEU A 200 -14.39 12.22 1.38
C LEU A 200 -15.01 12.31 2.79
N GLY A 201 -14.15 12.38 3.79
CA GLY A 201 -14.54 12.79 5.13
C GLY A 201 -14.91 14.27 5.21
N LYS A 202 -15.06 14.78 6.44
CA LYS A 202 -15.33 16.21 6.67
C LYS A 202 -14.07 17.03 6.35
N LYS A 203 -14.24 18.32 6.02
CA LYS A 203 -13.14 19.23 5.60
C LYS A 203 -11.84 19.15 6.43
N LYS A 204 -11.94 18.98 7.76
CA LYS A 204 -10.76 18.88 8.65
C LYS A 204 -10.53 17.48 9.22
N ASP A 205 -11.38 16.52 8.86
CA ASP A 205 -11.39 15.19 9.45
C ASP A 205 -11.70 14.15 8.38
N GLN A 206 -10.63 13.51 7.89
CA GLN A 206 -10.68 12.43 6.91
C GLN A 206 -10.76 11.04 7.56
N SER A 207 -10.97 10.94 8.88
CA SER A 207 -11.12 9.63 9.56
C SER A 207 -12.33 8.82 9.07
N ARG A 208 -13.30 9.48 8.43
CA ARG A 208 -14.51 8.87 7.87
C ARG A 208 -14.43 8.60 6.37
N THR A 209 -13.28 8.85 5.74
CA THR A 209 -13.06 8.54 4.34
C THR A 209 -13.21 7.04 4.10
N LYS A 210 -13.92 6.67 3.02
CA LYS A 210 -14.17 5.28 2.66
C LYS A 210 -14.28 5.12 1.15
N VAL A 211 -14.15 3.89 0.66
CA VAL A 211 -14.34 3.58 -0.75
C VAL A 211 -15.82 3.32 -1.03
N ALA A 212 -16.43 4.13 -1.90
CA ALA A 212 -17.83 4.02 -2.31
C ALA A 212 -18.03 3.11 -3.53
N GLY A 213 -17.02 3.01 -4.39
CA GLY A 213 -16.99 2.10 -5.53
C GLY A 213 -15.56 1.62 -5.78
N ILE A 214 -15.38 0.36 -6.14
CA ILE A 214 -14.06 -0.21 -6.40
C ILE A 214 -14.11 -1.14 -7.61
N GLU A 215 -13.11 -1.01 -8.47
CA GLU A 215 -12.82 -1.97 -9.52
C GLU A 215 -11.44 -2.58 -9.26
N ILE A 216 -11.33 -3.90 -9.32
CA ILE A 216 -10.08 -4.63 -9.09
C ILE A 216 -9.76 -5.44 -10.34
N TRP A 217 -8.54 -5.28 -10.85
CA TRP A 217 -8.05 -5.99 -12.02
C TRP A 217 -6.76 -6.74 -11.69
N ARG A 218 -6.78 -8.07 -11.87
CA ARG A 218 -5.61 -8.94 -11.69
C ARG A 218 -4.76 -8.99 -12.95
N HIS A 219 -4.13 -7.86 -13.29
CA HIS A 219 -3.42 -7.69 -14.56
C HIS A 219 -2.36 -8.77 -14.83
N ARG A 220 -1.76 -9.35 -13.78
CA ARG A 220 -0.75 -10.40 -13.94
C ARG A 220 -1.30 -11.69 -14.56
N GLU A 221 -2.60 -11.94 -14.44
CA GLU A 221 -3.27 -13.08 -15.09
C GLU A 221 -3.49 -12.83 -16.60
N ASP A 222 -3.50 -11.56 -17.02
CA ASP A 222 -3.79 -11.14 -18.40
C ASP A 222 -2.54 -10.72 -19.20
N GLU A 223 -1.39 -10.58 -18.54
CA GLU A 223 -0.09 -10.17 -19.13
C GLU A 223 -0.16 -9.01 -20.15
N PRO A 224 -0.81 -7.87 -19.81
CA PRO A 224 -1.05 -6.79 -20.75
C PRO A 224 0.25 -6.06 -21.16
N SER A 225 0.23 -5.38 -22.31
CA SER A 225 1.19 -4.34 -22.61
C SER A 225 0.98 -3.10 -21.73
N ARG A 226 1.96 -2.18 -21.69
CA ARG A 226 1.83 -0.89 -21.01
C ARG A 226 0.61 -0.12 -21.52
N GLU A 227 0.43 -0.07 -22.83
CA GLU A 227 -0.65 0.67 -23.49
C GLU A 227 -2.01 0.07 -23.16
N GLN A 228 -2.12 -1.27 -23.14
CA GLN A 228 -3.33 -1.97 -22.70
C GLN A 228 -3.64 -1.70 -21.22
N ALA A 229 -2.62 -1.68 -20.37
CA ALA A 229 -2.79 -1.38 -18.95
C ALA A 229 -3.28 0.05 -18.71
N VAL A 230 -2.70 1.04 -19.39
CA VAL A 230 -3.15 2.44 -19.30
C VAL A 230 -4.59 2.60 -19.81
N ALA A 231 -4.93 1.99 -20.94
CA ALA A 231 -6.28 2.01 -21.47
C ALA A 231 -7.29 1.37 -20.49
N ARG A 232 -6.92 0.26 -19.84
CA ARG A 232 -7.76 -0.41 -18.84
C ARG A 232 -7.95 0.45 -17.59
N ILE A 233 -6.90 1.10 -17.08
CA ILE A 233 -7.01 2.05 -15.95
C ILE A 233 -7.96 3.20 -16.33
N GLY A 234 -7.82 3.75 -17.54
CA GLY A 234 -8.73 4.76 -18.08
C GLY A 234 -10.18 4.33 -18.06
N ALA A 235 -10.48 3.13 -18.56
CA ALA A 235 -11.84 2.58 -18.57
C ALA A 235 -12.42 2.38 -17.15
N MET A 236 -11.61 1.92 -16.19
CA MET A 236 -12.02 1.80 -14.79
C MET A 236 -12.35 3.18 -14.20
N LEU A 237 -11.56 4.22 -14.49
CA LEU A 237 -11.80 5.58 -14.03
C LEU A 237 -13.06 6.20 -14.65
N GLU A 238 -13.29 5.98 -15.96
CA GLU A 238 -14.49 6.43 -16.66
C GLU A 238 -15.76 5.78 -16.09
N SER A 239 -15.71 4.48 -15.82
CA SER A 239 -16.78 3.71 -15.19
C SER A 239 -17.12 4.26 -13.79
N LEU A 240 -16.12 4.49 -12.95
CA LEU A 240 -16.31 5.08 -11.61
C LEU A 240 -16.80 6.53 -11.66
N ALA A 241 -16.37 7.31 -12.65
CA ALA A 241 -16.91 8.66 -12.88
C ALA A 241 -18.39 8.62 -13.30
N ALA A 242 -18.78 7.65 -14.13
CA ALA A 242 -20.17 7.42 -14.50
C ALA A 242 -21.01 6.98 -13.29
N GLN A 243 -20.46 6.12 -12.42
CA GLN A 243 -21.08 5.74 -11.15
C GLN A 243 -21.31 6.98 -10.27
N ALA A 244 -20.30 7.83 -10.08
CA ALA A 244 -20.43 9.06 -9.28
C ALA A 244 -21.54 9.97 -9.81
N LYS A 245 -21.65 10.11 -11.15
CA LYS A 245 -22.73 10.87 -11.79
C LYS A 245 -24.10 10.25 -11.53
N ALA A 246 -24.24 8.93 -11.65
CA ALA A 246 -25.49 8.21 -11.38
C ALA A 246 -25.93 8.36 -9.91
N GLU A 247 -24.98 8.33 -8.99
CA GLU A 247 -25.19 8.53 -7.55
C GLU A 247 -25.32 10.01 -7.14
N LYS A 248 -25.25 10.95 -8.09
CA LYS A 248 -25.30 12.40 -7.86
C LYS A 248 -24.24 12.91 -6.87
N ARG A 249 -23.06 12.28 -6.87
CA ARG A 249 -21.91 12.70 -6.08
C ARG A 249 -21.24 13.93 -6.69
N ALA A 250 -20.78 14.83 -5.85
CA ALA A 250 -19.97 15.96 -6.25
C ALA A 250 -18.50 15.53 -6.45
N LEU A 251 -18.22 14.87 -7.58
CA LEU A 251 -16.89 14.35 -7.90
C LEU A 251 -15.87 15.47 -8.14
N ALA A 252 -14.76 15.45 -7.43
CA ALA A 252 -13.64 16.36 -7.62
C ALA A 252 -12.93 16.09 -8.96
N PRO A 253 -12.45 17.13 -9.66
CA PRO A 253 -11.63 16.96 -10.86
C PRO A 253 -10.19 16.57 -10.51
N PHE A 254 -10.04 15.48 -9.76
CA PHE A 254 -8.79 15.03 -9.18
C PHE A 254 -8.68 13.50 -9.21
N ILE A 255 -7.50 13.01 -9.60
CA ILE A 255 -7.13 11.60 -9.54
C ILE A 255 -5.85 11.47 -8.72
N GLY A 256 -5.90 10.72 -7.61
CA GLY A 256 -4.71 10.33 -6.85
C GLY A 256 -4.21 8.95 -7.25
N ILE A 257 -2.91 8.80 -7.45
CA ILE A 257 -2.30 7.54 -7.93
C ILE A 257 -1.21 7.08 -6.96
N GLY A 258 -1.34 5.83 -6.49
CA GLY A 258 -0.26 5.07 -5.86
C GLY A 258 0.38 4.17 -6.90
N CYS A 259 1.68 4.36 -7.14
CA CYS A 259 2.43 3.57 -8.11
C CYS A 259 3.75 3.08 -7.52
N PRO A 260 4.18 1.83 -7.76
CA PRO A 260 5.44 1.33 -7.22
C PRO A 260 6.63 2.06 -7.83
N GLY A 261 7.67 2.25 -7.03
CA GLY A 261 8.92 2.86 -7.45
C GLY A 261 9.15 4.29 -6.97
N ILE A 262 10.25 4.87 -7.47
CA ILE A 262 10.70 6.24 -7.21
C ILE A 262 10.00 7.18 -8.19
N ILE A 263 9.08 7.99 -7.68
CA ILE A 263 8.31 8.95 -8.46
C ILE A 263 9.04 10.29 -8.52
N GLU A 264 9.35 10.75 -9.72
CA GLU A 264 9.96 12.05 -9.98
C GLU A 264 8.93 13.19 -9.92
N ALA A 265 9.41 14.43 -9.74
CA ALA A 265 8.56 15.60 -9.59
C ALA A 265 7.63 15.88 -10.79
N ASP A 266 8.01 15.41 -11.98
CA ASP A 266 7.23 15.52 -13.22
C ASP A 266 6.30 14.31 -13.48
N GLY A 267 6.28 13.33 -12.57
CA GLY A 267 5.42 12.15 -12.69
C GLY A 267 6.05 10.98 -13.46
N ARG A 268 7.33 11.06 -13.85
CA ARG A 268 8.06 9.88 -14.33
C ARG A 268 8.38 8.92 -13.19
N ILE A 269 8.57 7.64 -13.54
CA ILE A 269 9.02 6.59 -12.62
C ILE A 269 10.50 6.35 -12.94
N ASP A 270 11.40 6.66 -12.01
CA ASP A 270 12.84 6.50 -12.19
C ASP A 270 13.25 5.02 -12.15
N ARG A 271 12.82 4.31 -11.10
CA ARG A 271 13.06 2.86 -10.91
C ARG A 271 12.06 2.25 -9.94
N GLY A 272 11.94 0.92 -9.93
CA GLY A 272 11.08 0.18 -8.99
C GLY A 272 9.74 -0.25 -9.61
N GLY A 273 9.57 -0.06 -10.92
CA GLY A 273 8.40 -0.44 -11.71
C GLY A 273 8.54 -1.80 -12.42
N GLN A 274 9.54 -2.61 -12.07
CA GLN A 274 9.87 -3.86 -12.77
C GLN A 274 8.75 -4.93 -12.78
N ASN A 275 7.78 -4.81 -11.88
CA ASN A 275 6.63 -5.73 -11.82
C ASN A 275 5.39 -5.18 -12.54
N LEU A 276 5.52 -4.08 -13.29
CA LEU A 276 4.43 -3.43 -14.02
C LEU A 276 4.37 -3.89 -15.49
N PRO A 277 3.20 -3.83 -16.13
CA PRO A 277 3.01 -4.20 -17.54
C PRO A 277 3.94 -3.46 -18.53
N GLY A 278 4.92 -4.16 -19.13
CA GLY A 278 5.88 -3.55 -20.06
C GLY A 278 6.94 -2.69 -19.37
N ASN A 279 7.31 -1.54 -19.95
CA ASN A 279 8.36 -0.66 -19.40
C ASN A 279 7.80 0.71 -18.99
N TRP A 280 7.49 0.88 -17.71
CA TRP A 280 6.97 2.14 -17.15
C TRP A 280 8.09 3.12 -16.73
N GLU A 281 9.33 2.65 -16.68
CA GLU A 281 10.52 3.44 -16.32
C GLU A 281 11.12 4.17 -17.55
N SER A 282 10.46 4.05 -18.71
CA SER A 282 10.88 4.73 -19.93
C SER A 282 10.77 6.25 -19.77
N ALA A 283 11.85 6.97 -20.07
CA ALA A 283 11.86 8.44 -20.08
C ALA A 283 10.83 9.09 -21.04
N ARG A 284 10.23 8.31 -21.95
CA ARG A 284 9.18 8.76 -22.89
C ARG A 284 7.76 8.48 -22.40
N PHE A 285 7.61 7.88 -21.22
CA PHE A 285 6.32 7.54 -20.65
C PHE A 285 6.04 8.39 -19.42
N ASN A 286 4.80 8.88 -19.31
CA ASN A 286 4.32 9.63 -18.16
C ASN A 286 2.87 9.22 -17.91
N LEU A 287 2.66 8.40 -16.87
CA LEU A 287 1.34 7.88 -16.54
C LEU A 287 0.35 9.00 -16.17
N PRO A 288 0.70 9.99 -15.32
CA PRO A 288 -0.20 11.10 -15.03
C PRO A 288 -0.69 11.84 -16.27
N GLN A 289 0.20 12.12 -17.23
CA GLN A 289 -0.17 12.75 -18.49
C GLN A 289 -1.10 11.85 -19.31
N ALA A 290 -0.75 10.57 -19.47
CA ALA A 290 -1.56 9.64 -20.26
C ALA A 290 -2.99 9.50 -19.71
N LEU A 291 -3.18 9.51 -18.39
CA LEU A 291 -4.50 9.48 -17.77
C LEU A 291 -5.24 10.82 -17.86
N THR A 292 -4.50 11.94 -17.85
CA THR A 292 -5.09 13.27 -18.12
C THR A 292 -5.60 13.34 -19.57
N ASP A 293 -4.92 12.72 -20.53
CA ASP A 293 -5.37 12.70 -21.92
C ASP A 293 -6.63 11.83 -22.11
N ILE A 294 -6.76 10.74 -21.35
CA ILE A 294 -7.94 9.85 -21.38
C ILE A 294 -9.15 10.51 -20.70
N LEU A 295 -8.96 11.09 -19.51
CA LEU A 295 -10.03 11.74 -18.75
C LEU A 295 -9.71 13.23 -18.53
N PRO A 296 -9.74 14.06 -19.59
CA PRO A 296 -9.26 15.44 -19.55
C PRO A 296 -10.14 16.37 -18.71
N LYS A 297 -11.40 16.01 -18.52
CA LYS A 297 -12.34 16.78 -17.71
C LYS A 297 -13.21 15.90 -16.84
N ILE A 298 -13.41 16.35 -15.60
CA ILE A 298 -14.39 15.82 -14.67
C ILE A 298 -15.29 16.99 -14.26
N GLY A 299 -16.60 16.81 -14.37
CA GLY A 299 -17.57 17.88 -14.04
C GLY A 299 -17.38 19.17 -14.87
N GLY A 300 -16.77 19.09 -16.05
CA GLY A 300 -16.48 20.25 -16.91
C GLY A 300 -15.17 20.99 -16.60
N HIS A 301 -14.46 20.61 -15.54
CA HIS A 301 -13.18 21.19 -15.13
C HIS A 301 -12.01 20.31 -15.57
N ALA A 302 -10.85 20.91 -15.82
CA ALA A 302 -9.64 20.17 -16.17
C ALA A 302 -9.23 19.22 -15.03
N THR A 303 -8.96 17.97 -15.36
CA THR A 303 -8.57 16.95 -14.39
C THR A 303 -7.14 17.20 -13.91
N THR A 304 -6.94 17.18 -12.60
CA THR A 304 -5.62 17.17 -11.97
C THR A 304 -5.25 15.74 -11.58
N VAL A 305 -4.09 15.26 -12.02
CA VAL A 305 -3.58 13.95 -11.61
C VAL A 305 -2.37 14.15 -10.71
N LEU A 306 -2.34 13.50 -9.56
CA LEU A 306 -1.20 13.50 -8.66
C LEU A 306 -0.80 12.08 -8.31
N MET A 307 0.50 11.79 -8.40
CA MET A 307 1.04 10.46 -8.23
C MET A 307 2.13 10.44 -7.17
N HIS A 308 2.10 9.42 -6.32
CA HIS A 308 3.14 9.12 -5.35
C HIS A 308 3.33 7.60 -5.27
N ASN A 309 4.30 7.17 -4.48
CA ASN A 309 4.57 5.78 -4.23
C ASN A 309 3.36 5.06 -3.58
N ASP A 310 3.10 3.82 -3.98
CA ASP A 310 2.01 2.99 -3.48
C ASP A 310 2.06 2.80 -1.95
N ALA A 311 3.23 2.49 -1.38
CA ALA A 311 3.40 2.37 0.06
C ALA A 311 3.19 3.71 0.77
N VAL A 312 3.57 4.83 0.14
CA VAL A 312 3.28 6.17 0.65
C VAL A 312 1.77 6.35 0.79
N LEU A 313 0.98 6.10 -0.25
CA LEU A 313 -0.48 6.21 -0.18
C LEU A 313 -1.08 5.28 0.89
N GLN A 314 -0.64 4.03 0.98
CA GLN A 314 -1.10 3.15 2.06
C GLN A 314 -0.82 3.74 3.44
N GLY A 315 0.38 4.29 3.65
CA GLY A 315 0.74 5.01 4.87
C GLY A 315 -0.16 6.21 5.13
N LEU A 316 -0.38 7.07 4.13
CA LEU A 316 -1.19 8.29 4.27
C LEU A 316 -2.61 8.02 4.77
N SER A 317 -3.19 6.86 4.47
CA SER A 317 -4.51 6.46 5.00
C SER A 317 -4.56 6.38 6.53
N GLU A 318 -3.40 6.23 7.19
CA GLU A 318 -3.26 6.11 8.64
C GLU A 318 -2.96 7.45 9.33
N ILE A 319 -2.86 8.56 8.59
CA ILE A 319 -2.66 9.89 9.18
C ILE A 319 -3.59 10.15 10.37
N PRO A 320 -4.93 9.92 10.28
CA PRO A 320 -5.83 10.15 11.41
C PRO A 320 -5.48 9.36 12.67
N ASN A 321 -4.86 8.17 12.51
CA ASN A 321 -4.51 7.25 13.60
C ASN A 321 -3.07 7.42 14.08
N MET A 322 -2.33 8.40 13.56
CA MET A 322 -0.90 8.61 13.83
C MET A 322 -0.59 9.94 14.49
N GLN A 323 -1.60 10.74 14.83
CA GLN A 323 -1.42 12.08 15.38
C GLN A 323 -0.74 12.10 16.77
N ASP A 324 -0.69 10.95 17.46
CA ASP A 324 -0.10 10.78 18.79
C ASP A 324 1.41 10.47 18.78
N VAL A 325 2.02 10.32 17.60
CA VAL A 325 3.47 10.07 17.44
C VAL A 325 4.10 11.12 16.52
N GLU A 326 5.38 11.43 16.74
CA GLU A 326 6.13 12.36 15.88
C GLU A 326 6.57 11.65 14.58
N ARG A 327 7.04 10.40 14.70
CA ARG A 327 7.72 9.66 13.64
C ARG A 327 7.13 8.28 13.49
N TRP A 328 6.62 7.96 12.30
CA TRP A 328 5.98 6.69 12.04
C TRP A 328 6.28 6.20 10.63
N GLY A 329 5.98 4.94 10.33
CA GLY A 329 6.21 4.36 9.03
C GLY A 329 5.13 3.37 8.63
N VAL A 330 5.28 2.85 7.42
CA VAL A 330 4.46 1.80 6.86
C VAL A 330 5.35 0.76 6.19
N MET A 331 4.97 -0.51 6.33
CA MET A 331 5.52 -1.64 5.61
C MET A 331 4.37 -2.40 4.96
N THR A 332 4.43 -2.67 3.66
CA THR A 332 3.34 -3.29 2.91
C THR A 332 3.77 -4.69 2.45
N ILE A 333 3.14 -5.71 3.03
CA ILE A 333 3.48 -7.11 2.75
C ILE A 333 2.71 -7.57 1.51
N GLY A 334 3.39 -7.55 0.37
CA GLY A 334 2.86 -7.98 -0.92
C GLY A 334 3.77 -9.00 -1.60
N THR A 335 3.92 -8.84 -2.92
CA THR A 335 4.87 -9.60 -3.74
C THR A 335 6.32 -9.34 -3.29
N GLY A 336 6.61 -8.12 -2.86
CA GLY A 336 7.78 -7.73 -2.08
C GLY A 336 7.36 -6.92 -0.86
N LEU A 337 8.29 -6.13 -0.30
CA LEU A 337 8.04 -5.27 0.85
C LEU A 337 8.09 -3.78 0.45
N GLY A 338 6.93 -3.18 0.23
CA GLY A 338 6.84 -1.73 0.08
C GLY A 338 7.05 -1.05 1.43
N ASN A 339 7.62 0.15 1.44
CA ASN A 339 7.93 0.84 2.69
C ASN A 339 7.95 2.36 2.52
N ALA A 340 7.53 3.06 3.57
CA ALA A 340 7.69 4.51 3.70
C ALA A 340 7.77 4.93 5.17
N ARG A 341 8.39 6.09 5.43
CA ARG A 341 8.52 6.70 6.75
C ARG A 341 8.09 8.17 6.68
N PHE A 342 7.41 8.60 7.73
CA PHE A 342 6.79 9.91 7.86
C PHE A 342 7.18 10.61 9.16
N SER A 343 7.11 11.93 9.11
CA SER A 343 7.10 12.84 10.26
C SER A 343 5.81 13.65 10.22
N ASN A 344 5.07 13.68 11.33
CA ASN A 344 3.89 14.55 11.43
C ASN A 344 4.30 16.04 11.45
N ARG A 345 3.40 16.90 10.99
CA ARG A 345 3.61 18.35 10.84
C ARG A 345 2.66 19.18 11.68
#